data_AF-T1EAC3-F1
#
_entry.id   AF-T1EAC3-F1
#
_cell.length_a   1.000
_cell.length_b   1.000
_cell.length_c   1.000
_cell.angle_alpha   90.00
_cell.angle_beta   90.00
_cell.angle_gamma   90.00
#
_symmetry.space_group_name_H-M   'P 1'
#
loop_
_entity.id
_entity.type
_entity.pdbx_description
1 polymer ?
#
loop_
_entity_poly.entity_id
_entity_poly.type
_entity_poly.pdbx_seq_one_letter_code
_entity_poly.pdbx_strand_id
1 'polypeptide(L)'
;HISLNMPEAKCVLKFAKLTENAFPPTKGSAKAAGYDLRSAYDYTVPARGKLLVMTDIQVQVPEGCYGRVAPRSGLAVKNFIDVGAGVVDEDYRGNVGVVLFNHGEANFEVKKGDRIAQFICEKIAYPELEELPSLTDTERGAGGFGSTGTN
;
A
#
# COMPACT_ATOMS: atom_id res chain seq x y z
N HIS A 1 -24.35 -18.19 -28.74
CA HIS A 1 -23.90 -17.20 -27.75
C HIS A 1 -22.59 -16.60 -28.24
N ILE A 2 -22.61 -15.34 -28.69
CA ILE A 2 -21.42 -14.64 -29.15
C ILE A 2 -20.67 -14.20 -27.90
N SER A 3 -19.57 -14.88 -27.57
CA SER A 3 -18.62 -14.39 -26.57
C SER A 3 -17.96 -13.14 -27.14
N LEU A 4 -18.50 -11.98 -26.78
CA LEU A 4 -17.82 -10.71 -26.97
C LEU A 4 -16.56 -10.77 -26.11
N ASN A 5 -15.41 -11.01 -26.75
CA ASN A 5 -14.11 -10.71 -26.15
C ASN A 5 -14.10 -9.21 -25.87
N MET A 6 -14.54 -8.83 -24.68
CA MET A 6 -14.30 -7.49 -24.16
C MET A 6 -12.78 -7.33 -24.11
N PRO A 7 -12.21 -6.27 -24.70
CA PRO A 7 -10.79 -6.01 -24.56
C PRO A 7 -10.47 -5.97 -23.07
N GLU A 8 -9.43 -6.71 -22.64
CA GLU A 8 -8.94 -6.67 -21.27
C GLU A 8 -8.84 -5.20 -20.83
N ALA A 9 -9.65 -4.82 -19.84
CA ALA A 9 -9.67 -3.46 -19.34
C ALA A 9 -8.24 -3.12 -18.92
N LYS A 10 -7.67 -2.08 -19.54
CA LYS A 10 -6.30 -1.66 -19.27
C LYS A 10 -6.20 -1.32 -17.77
N CYS A 11 -5.31 -2.00 -17.05
CA CYS A 11 -5.02 -1.71 -15.65
C CYS A 11 -4.32 -0.35 -15.55
N VAL A 12 -5.11 0.70 -15.25
CA VAL A 12 -4.64 2.10 -15.20
C VAL A 12 -4.94 2.67 -13.82
N LEU A 13 -3.90 2.90 -13.02
CA LEU A 13 -3.98 3.73 -11.82
C LEU A 13 -4.13 5.20 -12.24
N LYS A 14 -5.24 5.82 -11.88
CA LYS A 14 -5.47 7.25 -12.09
C LYS A 14 -5.18 8.00 -10.79
N PHE A 15 -4.69 9.22 -10.88
CA PHE A 15 -4.49 10.08 -9.71
C PHE A 15 -4.79 11.55 -10.07
N ALA A 16 -5.12 12.34 -9.06
CA ALA A 16 -5.21 13.79 -9.16
C ALA A 16 -4.50 14.44 -7.97
N LYS A 17 -3.84 15.57 -8.22
CA LYS A 17 -3.24 16.39 -7.17
C LYS A 17 -4.33 17.22 -6.51
N LEU A 18 -4.37 17.21 -5.19
CA LEU A 18 -5.27 18.02 -4.37
C LEU A 18 -4.70 19.41 -4.10
N THR A 19 -3.37 19.55 -4.11
CA THR A 19 -2.66 20.81 -3.88
C THR A 19 -1.42 20.92 -4.79
N GLU A 20 -0.79 22.09 -4.78
CA GLU A 20 0.51 22.32 -5.44
C GLU A 20 1.68 21.60 -4.76
N ASN A 21 1.50 21.15 -3.52
CA ASN A 21 2.53 20.43 -2.76
C ASN A 21 2.67 18.97 -3.22
N ALA A 22 1.67 18.44 -3.92
CA ALA A 22 1.62 17.05 -4.34
C ALA A 22 2.60 16.74 -5.49
N PHE A 23 3.14 15.54 -5.46
CA PHE A 23 4.03 15.01 -6.49
C PHE A 23 3.37 13.86 -7.26
N PRO A 24 3.60 13.73 -8.58
CA PRO A 24 3.14 12.55 -9.31
C PRO A 24 3.86 11.30 -8.76
N PRO A 25 3.14 10.17 -8.52
CA PRO A 25 3.78 8.91 -8.19
C PRO A 25 4.75 8.48 -9.31
N THR A 26 5.94 7.98 -8.94
CA THR A 26 6.99 7.63 -9.91
C THR A 26 7.45 6.18 -9.76
N LYS A 27 7.78 5.52 -10.87
CA LYS A 27 8.28 4.15 -10.85
C LYS A 27 9.79 4.12 -10.73
N GLY A 28 10.33 3.33 -9.79
CA GLY A 28 11.78 3.22 -9.57
C GLY A 28 12.54 2.43 -10.65
N SER A 29 11.84 1.55 -11.37
CA SER A 29 12.37 0.77 -12.50
C SER A 29 11.24 0.29 -13.39
N ALA A 30 11.53 -0.18 -14.61
CA ALA A 30 10.50 -0.65 -15.55
C ALA A 30 9.55 -1.71 -14.95
N LYS A 31 10.08 -2.58 -14.09
CA LYS A 31 9.36 -3.70 -13.45
C LYS A 31 9.14 -3.51 -11.94
N ALA A 32 9.35 -2.30 -11.39
CA ALA A 32 9.03 -2.08 -9.98
C ALA A 32 7.56 -2.40 -9.68
N ALA A 33 7.30 -3.02 -8.53
CA ALA A 33 5.95 -3.40 -8.13
C ALA A 33 5.09 -2.17 -7.79
N GLY A 34 5.69 -1.18 -7.13
CA GLY A 34 5.00 0.01 -6.67
C GLY A 34 5.46 1.32 -7.31
N TYR A 35 4.62 2.33 -7.19
CA TYR A 35 4.95 3.73 -7.48
C TYR A 35 5.39 4.42 -6.18
N ASP A 36 6.57 5.02 -6.16
CA ASP A 36 7.05 5.81 -5.03
C ASP A 36 6.07 6.95 -4.72
N LEU A 37 5.60 7.02 -3.48
CA LEU A 37 4.82 8.11 -2.92
C LEU A 37 5.74 9.10 -2.21
N ARG A 38 5.47 10.40 -2.38
CA ARG A 38 6.27 11.47 -1.78
C ARG A 38 5.48 12.24 -0.74
N SER A 39 6.17 12.71 0.28
CA SER A 39 5.60 13.64 1.25
C SER A 39 5.27 14.97 0.59
N ALA A 40 4.07 15.50 0.84
CA ALA A 40 3.69 16.85 0.44
C ALA A 40 4.26 17.92 1.38
N TYR A 41 4.67 17.55 2.60
CA TYR A 41 5.09 18.48 3.66
C TYR A 41 6.34 17.99 4.41
N ASP A 42 6.88 18.88 5.23
CA ASP A 42 7.91 18.54 6.20
C ASP A 42 7.25 17.93 7.45
N TYR A 43 7.85 16.88 7.98
CA TYR A 43 7.40 16.20 9.18
C TYR A 43 8.58 15.68 10.01
N THR A 44 8.37 15.56 11.31
CA THR A 44 9.24 14.81 12.21
C THR A 44 8.45 13.61 12.75
N VAL A 45 8.84 12.40 12.37
CA VAL A 45 8.27 11.17 12.92
C VAL A 45 9.01 10.84 14.22
N PRO A 46 8.37 10.91 15.40
CA PRO A 46 9.06 10.73 16.66
C PRO A 46 9.73 9.36 16.78
N ALA A 47 10.88 9.28 17.45
CA ALA A 47 11.49 8.02 17.87
C ALA A 47 10.46 7.14 18.59
N ARG A 48 10.44 5.84 18.28
CA ARG A 48 9.45 4.88 18.81
C ARG A 48 7.99 5.31 18.61
N GLY A 49 7.73 6.16 17.62
CA GLY A 49 6.44 6.80 17.40
C GLY A 49 5.84 6.51 16.02
N LYS A 50 4.77 7.23 15.71
CA LYS A 50 4.08 7.15 14.41
C LYS A 50 3.59 8.51 13.97
N LEU A 51 3.43 8.69 12.67
CA LEU A 51 2.83 9.89 12.09
C LEU A 51 2.09 9.57 10.78
N LEU A 52 1.01 10.31 10.53
CA LEU A 52 0.35 10.33 9.23
C LEU A 52 1.02 11.40 8.34
N VAL A 53 1.69 10.95 7.27
CA VAL A 53 2.34 11.80 6.27
C VAL A 53 1.43 11.94 5.07
N MET A 54 1.05 13.17 4.74
CA MET A 54 0.12 13.45 3.62
C MET A 54 0.88 13.50 2.29
N THR A 55 0.26 12.95 1.24
CA THR A 55 0.81 12.97 -0.13
C THR A 55 0.15 14.03 -1.02
N ASP A 56 -1.03 14.50 -0.61
CA ASP A 56 -1.89 15.42 -1.36
C ASP A 56 -2.28 14.92 -2.75
N ILE A 57 -2.31 13.61 -2.95
CA ILE A 57 -2.95 12.99 -4.10
C ILE A 57 -4.20 12.24 -3.65
N GLN A 58 -5.21 12.23 -4.52
CA GLN A 58 -6.27 11.23 -4.51
C GLN A 58 -6.04 10.25 -5.66
N VAL A 59 -6.52 9.02 -5.52
CA VAL A 59 -6.34 7.96 -6.51
C VAL A 59 -7.67 7.34 -6.90
N GLN A 60 -7.72 6.81 -8.11
CA GLN A 60 -8.72 5.83 -8.53
C GLN A 60 -7.96 4.58 -8.94
N VAL A 61 -8.05 3.57 -8.08
CA VAL A 61 -7.43 2.26 -8.26
C VAL A 61 -8.16 1.51 -9.39
N PRO A 62 -7.46 0.69 -10.19
CA PRO A 62 -8.12 -0.18 -11.18
C PRO A 62 -9.11 -1.14 -10.52
N GLU A 63 -10.20 -1.44 -11.22
CA GLU A 63 -11.20 -2.42 -10.78
C GLU A 63 -10.56 -3.79 -10.46
N GLY A 64 -11.00 -4.40 -9.36
CA GLY A 64 -10.48 -5.69 -8.90
C GLY A 64 -9.10 -5.59 -8.24
N CYS A 65 -8.70 -4.38 -7.85
CA CYS A 65 -7.48 -4.13 -7.08
C CYS A 65 -7.78 -3.21 -5.89
N TYR A 66 -7.02 -3.38 -4.81
CA TYR A 66 -6.85 -2.33 -3.82
C TYR A 66 -5.45 -1.71 -3.94
N GLY A 67 -5.29 -0.52 -3.36
CA GLY A 67 -3.99 0.13 -3.24
C GLY A 67 -3.31 -0.26 -1.94
N ARG A 68 -2.19 -0.99 -2.00
CA ARG A 68 -1.34 -1.19 -0.84
C ARG A 68 -0.27 -0.11 -0.74
N VAL A 69 -0.26 0.63 0.36
CA VAL A 69 0.88 1.48 0.75
C VAL A 69 1.89 0.61 1.48
N ALA A 70 3.06 0.43 0.88
CA ALA A 70 4.09 -0.49 1.32
C ALA A 70 5.39 0.24 1.72
N PRO A 71 6.17 -0.31 2.66
CA PRO A 71 7.44 0.28 3.06
C PRO A 71 8.47 0.24 1.91
N ARG A 72 9.40 1.19 1.93
CA ARG A 72 10.58 1.18 1.05
C ARG A 72 11.75 0.55 1.82
N SER A 73 12.37 -0.49 1.24
CA SER A 73 13.45 -1.25 1.91
C SER A 73 14.61 -0.37 2.40
N GLY A 74 14.96 0.67 1.65
CA GLY A 74 16.00 1.61 2.06
C GLY A 74 15.70 2.35 3.37
N LEU A 75 14.44 2.75 3.60
CA LEU A 75 14.03 3.41 4.84
C LEU A 75 13.91 2.41 6.00
N ALA A 76 13.42 1.21 5.72
CA ALA A 76 13.35 0.14 6.70
C ALA A 76 14.73 -0.23 7.24
N VAL A 77 15.71 -0.47 6.37
CA VAL A 77 17.05 -0.92 6.78
C VAL A 77 17.88 0.21 7.40
N LYS A 78 17.82 1.43 6.86
CA LYS A 78 18.71 2.53 7.30
C LYS A 78 18.15 3.34 8.45
N ASN A 79 16.83 3.43 8.57
CA ASN A 79 16.16 4.34 9.49
C ASN A 79 15.14 3.64 10.38
N PHE A 80 14.98 2.30 10.25
CA PHE A 80 14.01 1.52 11.02
C PHE A 80 12.56 2.04 10.87
N ILE A 81 12.22 2.42 9.64
CA ILE A 81 10.89 2.93 9.27
C ILE A 81 10.05 1.83 8.63
N ASP A 82 8.82 1.70 9.11
CA ASP A 82 7.80 0.82 8.53
C ASP A 82 6.53 1.61 8.15
N VAL A 83 5.63 0.97 7.41
CA VAL A 83 4.35 1.53 7.00
C VAL A 83 3.20 0.75 7.64
N GLY A 84 2.35 1.46 8.38
CA GLY A 84 1.11 0.94 8.96
C GLY A 84 -0.12 1.14 8.09
N ALA A 85 -1.23 0.52 8.50
CA ALA A 85 -2.52 0.54 7.81
C ALA A 85 -2.39 0.09 6.35
N GLY A 86 -2.25 1.05 5.42
CA GLY A 86 -1.81 0.80 4.06
C GLY A 86 -2.82 0.17 3.12
N VAL A 87 -4.08 -0.02 3.52
CA VAL A 87 -5.17 -0.42 2.62
C VAL A 87 -5.88 0.82 2.12
N VAL A 88 -5.79 1.09 0.81
CA VAL A 88 -6.51 2.15 0.10
C VAL A 88 -7.55 1.48 -0.78
N ASP A 89 -8.82 1.61 -0.39
CA ASP A 89 -9.94 0.96 -1.07
C ASP A 89 -10.17 1.51 -2.49
N GLU A 90 -10.77 0.68 -3.35
CA GLU A 90 -11.04 1.00 -4.75
C GLU A 90 -11.96 2.22 -4.91
N ASP A 91 -12.87 2.43 -3.97
CA ASP A 91 -13.85 3.51 -3.93
C ASP A 91 -13.37 4.74 -3.15
N TYR A 92 -12.18 4.70 -2.54
CA TYR A 92 -11.62 5.84 -1.83
C TYR A 92 -11.21 6.97 -2.77
N ARG A 93 -11.67 8.20 -2.49
CA ARG A 93 -11.34 9.43 -3.26
C ARG A 93 -10.76 10.54 -2.39
N GLY A 94 -10.41 10.24 -1.14
CA GLY A 94 -9.77 11.21 -0.26
C GLY A 94 -8.27 11.36 -0.52
N ASN A 95 -7.61 12.11 0.36
CA ASN A 95 -6.17 12.31 0.31
C ASN A 95 -5.43 11.06 0.81
N VAL A 96 -4.61 10.45 -0.03
CA VAL A 96 -3.81 9.27 0.32
C VAL A 96 -2.79 9.66 1.39
N GLY A 97 -2.99 9.15 2.59
CA GLY A 97 -2.06 9.30 3.71
C GLY A 97 -1.16 8.07 3.86
N VAL A 98 0.06 8.30 4.34
CA VAL A 98 1.02 7.23 4.67
C VAL A 98 1.26 7.23 6.17
N VAL A 99 0.86 6.15 6.85
CA VAL A 99 1.15 5.98 8.27
C VAL A 99 2.56 5.44 8.40
N LEU A 100 3.51 6.28 8.80
CA LEU A 100 4.87 5.85 9.09
C LEU A 100 4.99 5.44 10.56
N PHE A 101 5.58 4.28 10.80
CA PHE A 101 6.10 3.88 12.09
C PHE A 101 7.61 4.07 12.12
N ASN A 102 8.11 4.72 13.16
CA ASN A 102 9.54 4.82 13.42
C ASN A 102 9.85 3.94 14.62
N HIS A 103 10.45 2.77 14.40
CA HIS A 103 10.92 1.94 15.51
C HIS A 103 12.41 2.19 15.83
N GLY A 104 13.02 3.23 15.28
CA GLY A 104 14.33 3.72 15.70
C GLY A 104 14.28 4.49 17.01
N GLU A 105 15.46 4.73 17.58
CA GLU A 105 15.65 5.52 18.82
C GLU A 105 15.83 7.02 18.56
N ALA A 106 15.98 7.42 17.29
CA ALA A 106 16.10 8.80 16.87
C ALA A 106 14.87 9.23 16.08
N ASN A 107 14.52 10.52 16.17
CA ASN A 107 13.49 11.10 15.32
C ASN A 107 13.87 10.95 13.84
N PHE A 108 12.88 10.69 13.00
CA PHE A 108 13.06 10.59 11.56
C PHE A 108 12.48 11.83 10.88
N GLU A 109 13.34 12.58 10.22
CA GLU A 109 12.98 13.77 9.47
C GLU A 109 12.50 13.39 8.06
N VAL A 110 11.29 13.81 7.73
CA VAL A 110 10.72 13.73 6.38
C VAL A 110 10.68 15.14 5.84
N LYS A 111 11.26 15.37 4.67
CA LYS A 111 11.13 16.65 3.96
C LYS A 111 10.14 16.54 2.82
N LYS A 112 9.52 17.66 2.45
CA LYS A 112 8.67 17.75 1.26
C LYS A 112 9.42 17.20 0.03
N GLY A 113 8.77 16.28 -0.67
CA GLY A 113 9.33 15.61 -1.85
C GLY A 113 10.10 14.33 -1.56
N ASP A 114 10.38 13.99 -0.29
CA ASP A 114 11.00 12.72 0.06
C ASP A 114 10.08 11.55 -0.29
N ARG A 115 10.67 10.50 -0.86
CA ARG A 115 9.96 9.26 -1.18
C ARG A 115 9.85 8.40 0.08
N ILE A 116 8.64 8.31 0.64
CA ILE A 116 8.42 7.78 1.99
C ILE A 116 7.73 6.40 2.01
N ALA A 117 7.05 6.04 0.94
CA ALA A 117 6.43 4.72 0.76
C ALA A 117 6.29 4.40 -0.74
N GLN A 118 5.71 3.26 -1.06
CA GLN A 118 5.33 2.92 -2.43
C GLN A 118 3.89 2.41 -2.49
N PHE A 119 3.17 2.74 -3.56
CA PHE A 119 1.80 2.34 -3.82
C PHE A 119 1.77 1.17 -4.80
N ILE A 120 1.25 0.02 -4.38
CA ILE A 120 1.16 -1.21 -5.17
C ILE A 120 -0.32 -1.48 -5.45
N CYS A 121 -0.70 -1.69 -6.71
CA CYS A 121 -2.05 -2.16 -7.04
C CYS A 121 -2.09 -3.67 -6.89
N GLU A 122 -2.69 -4.16 -5.81
CA GLU A 122 -2.78 -5.59 -5.51
C GLU A 122 -4.13 -6.13 -5.95
N LYS A 123 -4.10 -7.16 -6.80
CA LYS A 123 -5.30 -7.83 -7.30
C LYS A 123 -6.01 -8.55 -6.16
N ILE A 124 -7.32 -8.39 -6.09
CA ILE A 124 -8.20 -9.04 -5.12
C ILE A 124 -9.45 -9.58 -5.80
N ALA A 125 -10.18 -10.43 -5.09
CA ALA A 125 -11.55 -10.77 -5.40
C ALA A 125 -12.49 -10.09 -4.39
N TYR A 126 -13.73 -9.85 -4.80
CA TYR A 126 -14.82 -9.40 -3.94
C TYR A 126 -15.81 -10.57 -3.73
N PRO A 127 -15.48 -11.57 -2.89
CA PRO A 127 -16.36 -12.70 -2.67
C PRO A 127 -17.59 -12.32 -1.82
N GLU A 128 -18.71 -12.97 -2.09
CA GLU A 128 -19.84 -13.00 -1.15
C GLU A 128 -19.52 -13.93 0.03
N LEU A 129 -20.08 -13.65 1.20
CA LEU A 129 -19.88 -14.46 2.41
C LEU A 129 -21.01 -15.49 2.55
N GLU A 130 -20.63 -16.75 2.79
CA GLU A 130 -21.55 -17.86 3.08
C GLU A 130 -21.16 -18.52 4.42
N GLU A 131 -22.09 -18.55 5.38
CA GLU A 131 -21.88 -19.18 6.68
C GLU A 131 -22.31 -20.66 6.65
N LEU A 132 -21.44 -21.56 7.10
CA LEU A 132 -21.67 -23.01 7.16
C LEU A 132 -21.45 -23.56 8.57
N PRO A 133 -22.12 -24.67 8.96
CA PRO A 133 -21.88 -25.31 10.25
C PRO A 133 -20.44 -25.82 10.45
N SER A 134 -19.76 -26.20 9.36
CA SER A 134 -18.35 -26.60 9.36
C SER A 134 -17.74 -26.52 7.95
N LEU A 135 -16.41 -26.45 7.87
CA LEU A 135 -15.64 -26.48 6.62
C LEU A 135 -15.14 -27.89 6.30
N THR A 136 -14.76 -28.15 5.05
CA THR A 136 -14.11 -29.40 4.64
C THR A 136 -12.68 -29.50 5.18
N ASP A 137 -12.23 -30.71 5.50
CA ASP A 137 -10.86 -30.96 5.91
C ASP A 137 -9.85 -30.70 4.77
N THR A 138 -8.62 -30.33 5.15
CA THR A 138 -7.49 -30.19 4.23
C THR A 138 -6.26 -30.84 4.85
N GLU A 139 -5.23 -31.14 4.04
CA GLU A 139 -3.95 -31.68 4.54
C GLU A 139 -3.29 -30.78 5.61
N ARG A 140 -3.50 -29.46 5.54
CA ARG A 140 -2.97 -28.51 6.53
C ARG A 140 -3.79 -28.49 7.82
N GLY A 141 -5.11 -28.72 7.74
CA GLY A 141 -6.03 -28.67 8.88
C GLY A 141 -5.86 -27.39 9.72
N ALA A 142 -5.73 -27.56 11.04
CA ALA A 142 -5.53 -26.47 12.01
C ALA A 142 -4.05 -26.00 12.16
N GLY A 143 -3.12 -26.46 11.32
CA GLY A 143 -1.70 -26.10 11.41
C GLY A 143 -1.39 -24.65 10.97
N GLY A 144 -0.87 -23.82 11.88
CA GLY A 144 -0.45 -22.43 11.63
C GLY A 144 0.72 -22.00 12.53
N PHE A 145 1.13 -20.72 12.45
CA PHE A 145 2.14 -20.12 13.34
C PHE A 145 3.48 -20.87 13.46
N GLY A 146 4.08 -21.25 12.33
CA GLY A 146 5.36 -21.98 12.31
C GLY A 146 5.20 -23.51 12.38
N SER A 147 4.01 -24.05 12.11
CA SER A 147 3.73 -25.49 12.11
C SER A 147 4.59 -26.33 11.13
N THR A 148 5.30 -25.70 10.19
CA THR A 148 6.19 -26.37 9.23
C THR A 148 7.67 -26.33 9.63
N GLY A 149 8.01 -25.79 10.81
CA GLY A 149 9.37 -25.79 11.36
C GLY A 149 10.20 -24.54 11.05
N THR A 150 11.38 -24.48 11.68
CA THR A 150 12.29 -23.31 11.75
C THR A 150 13.66 -23.56 11.09
N ASN A 151 13.78 -24.58 10.23
CA ASN A 151 15.08 -25.01 9.68
C ASN A 151 15.42 -24.34 8.35
#